data_AF-A0A5D2T825-F1
#
_entry.id   AF-A0A5D2T825-F1
#
_cell.length_a   1.000
_cell.length_b   1.000
_cell.length_c   1.000
_cell.angle_alpha   90.00
_cell.angle_beta   90.00
_cell.angle_gamma   90.00
#
_symmetry.space_group_name_H-M   'P 1'
#
loop_
_entity.id
_entity.type
_entity.pdbx_description
1 polymer ?
#
loop_
_entity_poly.entity_id
_entity_poly.type
_entity_poly.pdbx_seq_one_letter_code
_entity_poly.pdbx_strand_id
1 'polypeptide(L)'
;MWSNNNNGAQIAPPGTGGSTIPPPPAAQPSYTVLAPQSTPQDAEAKLEEKARKWMQLNSKRYGDKRKFGFVETQKEDMPPEHVRKIIR
;
A
#
# COMPACT_ATOMS: atom_id res chain seq x y z
N MET A 1 -19.01 -9.32 -2.70
CA MET A 1 -19.04 -8.07 -1.92
C MET A 1 -18.05 -8.23 -0.78
N TRP A 2 -16.88 -7.60 -0.89
CA TRP A 2 -15.90 -7.56 0.18
C TRP A 2 -16.40 -6.67 1.32
N SER A 3 -16.68 -7.27 2.46
CA SER A 3 -16.81 -6.56 3.73
C SER A 3 -16.38 -7.54 4.78
N ASN A 4 -15.15 -7.39 5.26
CA ASN A 4 -14.75 -8.05 6.50
C ASN A 4 -13.97 -7.08 7.38
N ASN A 5 -14.77 -6.49 8.26
CA ASN A 5 -14.50 -6.02 9.61
C ASN A 5 -13.06 -6.27 10.11
N ASN A 6 -12.27 -5.20 10.19
CA ASN A 6 -10.97 -5.19 10.83
C ASN A 6 -11.15 -4.69 12.28
N ASN A 7 -11.34 -5.64 13.19
CA ASN A 7 -11.20 -5.42 14.63
C ASN A 7 -10.73 -6.74 15.28
N GLY A 8 -9.43 -6.81 15.58
CA GLY A 8 -8.87 -7.92 16.35
C GLY A 8 -7.35 -7.88 16.43
N ALA A 9 -6.83 -7.70 17.64
CA ALA A 9 -5.43 -7.81 18.06
C ALA A 9 -4.51 -6.62 17.76
N GLN A 10 -4.65 -5.58 18.59
CA GLN A 10 -3.51 -4.83 19.11
C GLN A 10 -2.45 -5.83 19.62
N ILE A 11 -1.31 -5.93 18.93
CA ILE A 11 -0.17 -6.71 19.40
C ILE A 11 0.56 -5.82 20.42
N ALA A 12 0.21 -5.96 21.70
CA ALA A 12 0.91 -5.25 22.76
C ALA A 12 2.35 -5.80 22.90
N PRO A 13 3.36 -4.95 23.08
CA PRO A 13 4.74 -5.39 23.27
C PRO A 13 4.87 -6.17 24.59
N PRO A 14 5.65 -7.26 24.62
CA PRO A 14 5.81 -8.08 25.81
C PRO A 14 6.54 -7.29 26.91
N GLY A 15 5.86 -7.02 28.04
CA GLY A 15 6.48 -6.38 29.20
C GLY A 15 5.53 -5.74 30.24
N THR A 16 4.26 -5.50 29.93
CA THR A 16 3.34 -4.84 30.88
C THR A 16 2.63 -5.85 31.77
N GLY A 17 3.33 -6.34 32.79
CA GLY A 17 2.74 -7.05 33.92
C GLY A 17 2.12 -6.08 34.93
N GLY A 18 0.91 -6.40 35.40
CA GLY A 18 0.37 -5.97 36.70
C GLY A 18 -0.10 -4.52 36.85
N SER A 19 -1.42 -4.29 36.81
CA SER A 19 -2.18 -3.40 37.71
C SER A 19 -3.64 -3.33 37.26
N THR A 20 -4.57 -3.75 38.13
CA THR A 20 -6.02 -3.69 37.90
C THR A 20 -6.52 -2.25 38.05
N ILE A 21 -6.51 -1.47 36.97
CA ILE A 21 -7.23 -0.19 36.89
C ILE A 21 -8.48 -0.45 36.04
N PRO A 22 -9.70 -0.20 36.54
CA PRO A 22 -10.90 -0.31 35.70
C PRO A 22 -10.82 0.74 34.58
N PRO A 23 -11.08 0.34 33.31
CA PRO A 23 -10.95 1.27 32.20
C PRO A 23 -11.96 2.42 32.34
N PRO A 24 -11.56 3.68 32.07
CA PRO A 24 -12.48 4.81 32.03
C PRO A 24 -13.57 4.54 30.98
N PRO A 25 -14.81 5.05 31.16
CA PRO A 25 -15.86 4.93 30.17
C PRO A 25 -15.36 5.51 28.85
N ALA A 26 -15.39 4.69 27.79
CA ALA A 26 -14.96 5.10 26.46
C ALA A 26 -15.74 6.35 26.04
N ALA A 27 -15.04 7.46 25.85
CA ALA A 27 -15.60 8.65 25.24
C ALA A 27 -16.12 8.26 23.85
N GLN A 28 -17.44 8.11 23.75
CA GLN A 28 -18.11 7.86 22.47
C GLN A 28 -17.78 9.04 21.55
N PRO A 29 -17.21 8.81 20.36
CA PRO A 29 -17.02 9.91 19.42
C PRO A 29 -18.41 10.43 19.02
N SER A 30 -18.68 11.70 19.33
CA SER A 30 -19.84 12.42 18.81
C SER A 30 -19.69 12.53 17.30
N TYR A 31 -20.33 11.62 16.56
CA TYR A 31 -20.36 11.67 15.10
C TYR A 31 -21.49 12.61 14.66
N THR A 32 -21.39 13.90 14.98
CA THR A 32 -22.09 14.91 14.18
C THR A 32 -21.33 14.99 12.85
N VAL A 33 -21.60 14.05 11.94
CA VAL A 33 -21.16 14.11 10.55
C VAL A 33 -21.96 15.25 9.90
N LEU A 34 -21.47 16.47 10.05
CA LEU A 34 -21.74 17.51 9.07
C LEU A 34 -21.02 17.07 7.80
N ALA A 35 -21.69 16.24 7.01
CA ALA A 35 -21.22 15.88 5.69
C ALA A 35 -20.98 17.19 4.91
N PRO A 36 -19.76 17.47 4.44
CA PRO A 36 -19.59 18.49 3.43
C PRO A 36 -20.48 18.07 2.27
N GLN A 37 -21.34 18.97 1.81
CA GLN A 37 -22.16 18.80 0.61
C GLN A 37 -21.23 18.75 -0.61
N SER A 38 -20.44 17.67 -0.75
CA SER A 38 -19.71 17.40 -1.98
C SER A 38 -20.75 17.02 -3.02
N THR A 39 -20.81 17.79 -4.09
CA THR A 39 -21.71 17.52 -5.20
C THR A 39 -21.44 16.11 -5.75
N PRO A 40 -22.42 15.43 -6.36
CA PRO A 40 -22.20 14.12 -6.98
C PRO A 40 -21.00 14.10 -7.93
N GLN A 41 -20.75 15.21 -8.62
CA GLN A 41 -19.60 15.43 -9.49
C GLN A 41 -18.25 15.44 -8.74
N ASP A 42 -18.17 16.09 -7.58
CA ASP A 42 -16.96 16.09 -6.75
C ASP A 42 -16.65 14.70 -6.19
N ALA A 43 -17.69 13.91 -5.90
CA ALA A 43 -17.55 12.54 -5.45
C ALA A 43 -17.04 11.62 -6.57
N GLU A 44 -17.54 11.79 -7.79
CA GLU A 44 -17.08 11.08 -8.98
C GLU A 44 -15.62 11.38 -9.31
N ALA A 45 -15.23 12.67 -9.30
CA ALA A 45 -13.84 13.08 -9.54
C ALA A 45 -12.86 12.49 -8.52
N LYS A 46 -13.24 12.43 -7.23
CA LYS A 46 -12.43 11.78 -6.18
C LYS A 46 -12.33 10.26 -6.39
N LEU A 47 -13.39 9.63 -6.91
CA LEU A 47 -13.38 8.20 -7.20
C LEU A 47 -12.44 7.88 -8.36
N GLU A 48 -12.47 8.71 -9.41
CA GLU A 48 -11.59 8.58 -10.56
C GLU A 48 -10.12 8.76 -10.18
N GLU A 49 -9.81 9.77 -9.36
CA GLU A 49 -8.44 9.97 -8.87
C GLU A 49 -7.94 8.77 -8.05
N LYS A 50 -8.81 8.21 -7.20
CA LYS A 50 -8.50 7.01 -6.43
C LYS A 50 -8.28 5.81 -7.34
N ALA A 51 -9.13 5.62 -8.36
CA ALA A 51 -8.99 4.54 -9.33
C ALA A 51 -7.67 4.66 -10.11
N ARG A 52 -7.31 5.86 -10.55
CA ARG A 52 -6.05 6.13 -11.24
C ARG A 52 -4.84 5.80 -10.37
N LYS A 53 -4.83 6.29 -9.11
CA LYS A 53 -3.75 6.00 -8.15
C LYS A 53 -3.66 4.50 -7.87
N TRP A 54 -4.79 3.82 -7.72
CA TRP A 54 -4.84 2.39 -7.48
C TRP A 54 -4.29 1.60 -8.66
N MET A 55 -4.70 1.93 -9.89
CA MET A 55 -4.19 1.30 -11.11
C MET A 55 -2.67 1.48 -11.23
N GLN A 56 -2.15 2.69 -11.00
CA GLN A 56 -0.71 2.95 -11.04
C GLN A 56 0.05 2.12 -9.99
N LEU A 57 -0.48 2.04 -8.77
CA LEU A 57 0.13 1.25 -7.71
C LEU A 57 0.08 -0.25 -8.02
N ASN A 58 -1.04 -0.75 -8.55
CA ASN A 58 -1.21 -2.15 -8.92
C ASN A 58 -0.24 -2.56 -10.03
N SER A 59 -0.21 -1.82 -11.13
CA SER A 59 0.73 -2.03 -12.24
C SER A 59 2.18 -1.94 -11.79
N LYS A 60 2.50 -0.97 -10.92
CA LYS A 60 3.84 -0.86 -10.35
C LYS A 60 4.15 -2.08 -9.50
N ARG A 61 3.28 -2.49 -8.56
CA ARG A 61 3.54 -3.51 -7.53
C ARG A 61 3.65 -4.92 -8.09
N TYR A 62 2.78 -5.27 -9.04
CA TYR A 62 2.61 -6.64 -9.54
C TYR A 62 3.07 -6.83 -11.00
N GLY A 63 3.84 -5.89 -11.55
CA GLY A 63 4.41 -6.03 -12.89
C GLY A 63 5.34 -7.24 -13.02
N ASP A 64 5.44 -7.79 -14.24
CA ASP A 64 6.14 -9.05 -14.53
C ASP A 64 7.60 -9.09 -14.06
N LYS A 65 8.31 -7.96 -14.15
CA LYS A 65 9.70 -7.82 -13.68
C LYS A 65 9.92 -8.10 -12.19
N ARG A 66 8.87 -8.15 -11.38
CA ARG A 66 8.95 -8.48 -9.94
C ARG A 66 8.31 -9.82 -9.59
N LYS A 67 7.85 -10.56 -10.59
CA LYS A 67 7.30 -11.90 -10.37
C LYS A 67 8.46 -12.87 -10.11
N PHE A 68 8.18 -13.85 -9.26
CA PHE A 68 9.09 -14.95 -9.04
C PHE A 68 9.30 -15.72 -10.36
N GLY A 69 10.54 -16.08 -10.67
CA GLY A 69 10.90 -16.73 -11.92
C GLY A 69 11.01 -15.79 -13.13
N PHE A 70 10.89 -14.47 -12.94
CA PHE A 70 11.23 -13.52 -14.00
C PHE A 70 12.73 -13.56 -14.29
N VAL A 71 13.07 -13.89 -15.53
CA VAL A 71 14.44 -13.76 -16.06
C VAL A 71 14.51 -12.42 -16.78
N GLU A 72 15.35 -11.52 -16.27
CA GLU A 72 15.64 -10.21 -16.87
C GLU A 72 16.14 -10.37 -18.32
N THR A 73 16.20 -9.27 -19.06
CA THR A 73 16.70 -9.23 -20.44
C THR A 73 17.93 -10.10 -20.64
N GLN A 74 17.94 -10.85 -21.74
CA GLN A 74 19.04 -11.72 -22.13
C GLN A 74 20.34 -10.93 -22.25
N LYS A 75 21.47 -11.63 -22.12
CA LYS A 75 22.79 -11.00 -22.27
C LYS A 75 22.94 -10.50 -23.70
N GLU A 76 22.85 -9.18 -23.86
CA GLU A 76 23.23 -8.53 -25.10
C GLU A 76 24.75 -8.59 -25.28
N ASP A 77 25.21 -8.74 -26.53
CA ASP A 77 26.64 -8.79 -26.82
C ASP A 77 27.27 -7.42 -26.57
N MET A 78 28.33 -7.41 -25.75
CA MET A 78 28.98 -6.17 -25.36
C MET A 78 29.86 -5.66 -26.51
N PRO A 79 29.99 -4.33 -26.70
CA PRO A 79 30.80 -3.79 -27.79
C PRO A 79 32.22 -4.37 -27.79
N PRO A 80 32.78 -4.71 -28.96
CA PRO A 80 34.10 -5.35 -29.04
C PRO A 80 35.24 -4.47 -28.49
N GLU A 81 35.03 -3.15 -28.46
CA GLU A 81 35.94 -2.19 -27.80
C GLU A 81 36.15 -2.50 -26.31
N HIS A 82 35.13 -3.03 -25.62
CA HIS A 82 35.22 -3.37 -24.20
C HIS A 82 36.24 -4.49 -23.96
N VAL A 83 36.20 -5.53 -24.81
CA VAL A 83 37.16 -6.64 -24.75
C VAL A 83 38.56 -6.18 -25.16
N ARG A 84 38.66 -5.39 -26.25
CA ARG A 84 39.94 -4.85 -26.73
C ARG A 84 40.69 -4.08 -25.64
N LYS A 85 39.99 -3.23 -24.89
CA LYS A 85 40.57 -2.41 -23.81
C LYS A 85 40.99 -3.20 -22.57
N ILE A 86 40.32 -4.32 -22.27
CA ILE A 86 40.69 -5.16 -21.11
C ILE A 86 41.93 -6.01 -21.42
N ILE A 87 42.05 -6.49 -22.66
CA ILE A 87 43.12 -7.39 -23.07
C ILE A 87 44.39 -6.64 -23.48
N ARG A 88 44.27 -5.45 -24.07
CA ARG A 88 45.39 -4.69 -24.65
C ARG A 88 45.74 -3.44 -23.87
#